data_AF-A0A357V545-F1
#
_entry.id   AF-A0A357V545-F1
#
_cell.length_a   1.000
_cell.length_b   1.000
_cell.length_c   1.000
_cell.angle_alpha   90.00
_cell.angle_beta   90.00
_cell.angle_gamma   90.00
#
_symmetry.space_group_name_H-M   'P 1'
#
loop_
_entity.id
_entity.type
_entity.pdbx_description
1 polymer ?
#
loop_
_entity_poly.entity_id
_entity_poly.type
_entity_poly.pdbx_seq_one_letter_code
_entity_poly.pdbx_strand_id
1 'polypeptide(L)' 'GAVLNALNTRLDAPTIAFILDHAESKLLITDREHAPVIKDALARLGRKIPVIDIDDPETEAQGGTR' A
#
# COMPACT_ATOMS: atom_id res chain seq x y z
N GLY A 1 1.33 18.74 10.62
CA GLY A 1 1.30 17.44 11.33
C GLY A 1 0.93 16.35 10.36
N ALA A 2 1.00 15.09 10.77
CA ALA A 2 0.55 13.95 9.96
C ALA A 2 -0.48 13.13 10.74
N VAL A 3 -1.37 12.44 10.02
CA VAL A 3 -2.35 11.51 10.58
C VAL A 3 -2.07 10.13 10.03
N LEU A 4 -1.95 9.14 10.91
CA LEU A 4 -1.80 7.74 10.51
C LEU A 4 -3.18 7.14 10.27
N ASN A 5 -3.43 6.68 9.05
CA ASN A 5 -4.63 5.94 8.68
C ASN A 5 -4.30 4.46 8.55
N ALA A 6 -4.67 3.66 9.56
CA ALA A 6 -4.44 2.22 9.54
C ALA A 6 -5.50 1.53 8.65
N LEU A 7 -5.04 0.79 7.65
CA LEU A 7 -5.91 0.03 6.75
C LEU A 7 -5.98 -1.44 7.18
N ASN A 8 -7.17 -2.03 7.08
CA ASN A 8 -7.35 -3.45 7.36
C ASN A 8 -6.73 -4.28 6.21
N THR A 9 -5.91 -5.27 6.54
CA THR A 9 -5.18 -6.09 5.57
C THR A 9 -6.07 -7.04 4.76
N ARG A 10 -7.34 -7.22 5.16
CA ARG A 10 -8.32 -8.04 4.43
C ARG A 10 -9.09 -7.26 3.36
N LEU A 11 -8.79 -5.97 3.18
CA LEU A 11 -9.45 -5.14 2.17
C LEU A 11 -8.98 -5.49 0.76
N ASP A 12 -9.88 -5.31 -0.19
CA ASP A 12 -9.57 -5.45 -1.61
C ASP A 12 -8.94 -4.18 -2.18
N ALA A 13 -8.32 -4.30 -3.35
CA ALA A 13 -7.63 -3.20 -4.02
C ALA A 13 -8.52 -1.98 -4.32
N PRO A 14 -9.78 -2.11 -4.79
CA PRO A 14 -10.67 -0.97 -4.98
C PRO A 14 -10.94 -0.19 -3.68
N THR A 15 -11.18 -0.89 -2.57
CA THR A 15 -11.46 -0.23 -1.29
C THR A 15 -10.22 0.48 -0.75
N ILE A 16 -9.04 -0.14 -0.85
CA ILE A 16 -7.77 0.51 -0.47
C ILE A 16 -7.54 1.77 -1.30
N ALA A 17 -7.72 1.69 -2.62
CA ALA A 17 -7.56 2.84 -3.51
C ALA A 17 -8.51 3.99 -3.15
N PHE A 18 -9.78 3.69 -2.87
CA PHE A 18 -10.77 4.67 -2.44
C PHE A 18 -10.35 5.37 -1.15
N ILE A 19 -9.89 4.62 -0.14
CA ILE A 19 -9.47 5.20 1.15
C ILE A 19 -8.25 6.09 0.97
N LEU A 20 -7.24 5.63 0.21
CA LEU A 20 -6.04 6.40 -0.08
C LEU A 20 -6.35 7.68 -0.87
N ASP A 21 -7.32 7.62 -1.78
CA ASP A 21 -7.79 8.76 -2.56
C ASP A 21 -8.48 9.79 -1.67
N HIS A 22 -9.51 9.35 -0.93
CA HIS A 22 -10.33 10.18 -0.05
C HIS A 22 -9.52 10.84 1.07
N ALA A 23 -8.53 10.14 1.63
CA ALA A 23 -7.65 10.67 2.65
C ALA A 23 -6.51 11.55 2.09
N GLU A 24 -6.46 11.74 0.76
CA GLU A 24 -5.37 12.43 0.06
C GLU A 24 -3.97 11.94 0.46
N SER A 25 -3.84 10.63 0.70
CA SER A 25 -2.63 10.03 1.26
C SER A 25 -1.41 10.39 0.44
N LYS A 26 -0.33 10.79 1.13
CA LYS A 26 0.94 11.22 0.52
C LYS A 26 2.06 10.18 0.64
N LEU A 27 1.83 9.10 1.39
CA LEU A 27 2.77 8.02 1.67
C LEU A 27 1.97 6.76 2.02
N LEU A 28 2.44 5.59 1.62
CA LEU A 28 1.92 4.30 2.04
C LEU A 28 3.03 3.45 2.66
N ILE A 29 2.76 2.82 3.80
CA ILE A 29 3.65 1.85 4.43
C ILE A 29 2.94 0.50 4.38
N THR A 30 3.61 -0.54 3.91
CA THR A 30 3.02 -1.87 3.75
C THR A 30 4.04 -2.98 3.93
N ASP A 31 3.57 -4.20 4.19
CA ASP A 31 4.43 -5.39 4.14
C ASP A 31 4.50 -5.89 2.68
N ARG A 32 5.65 -6.45 2.30
CA ARG A 32 5.86 -7.07 0.99
C ARG A 32 4.87 -8.21 0.71
N GLU A 33 4.34 -8.89 1.72
CA GLU A 33 3.31 -9.93 1.50
C GLU A 33 2.04 -9.36 0.84
N HIS A 34 1.74 -8.08 1.04
CA HIS A 34 0.57 -7.39 0.46
C HIS A 34 0.89 -6.72 -0.88
N ALA A 35 2.10 -6.87 -1.40
CA ALA A 35 2.54 -6.25 -2.64
C ALA A 35 1.60 -6.50 -3.85
N PRO A 36 0.92 -7.66 -4.01
CA PRO A 36 -0.04 -7.84 -5.10
C PRO A 36 -1.25 -6.90 -4.99
N VAL A 37 -1.93 -6.88 -3.83
CA VAL A 37 -3.13 -6.06 -3.63
C VAL A 37 -2.82 -4.56 -3.62
N ILE A 38 -1.67 -4.17 -3.04
CA ILE A 38 -1.22 -2.78 -3.04
C ILE A 38 -0.89 -2.29 -4.45
N LYS A 39 -0.28 -3.13 -5.30
CA LYS A 39 -0.01 -2.78 -6.70
C LYS A 39 -1.30 -2.46 -7.45
N ASP A 40 -2.31 -3.30 -7.28
CA ASP A 40 -3.61 -3.12 -7.92
C ASP A 40 -4.36 -1.90 -7.38
N ALA A 41 -4.19 -1.56 -6.10
CA ALA A 41 -4.76 -0.35 -5.52
C ALA A 41 -4.07 0.91 -6.06
N LEU A 42 -2.74 0.93 -6.11
CA LEU A 42 -1.96 2.06 -6.61
C LEU A 42 -2.20 2.32 -8.10
N ALA A 43 -2.41 1.27 -8.91
CA ALA A 43 -2.78 1.41 -10.31
C ALA A 43 -4.11 2.17 -10.50
N ARG A 44 -4.99 2.17 -9.50
CA ARG A 44 -6.29 2.86 -9.52
C ARG A 44 -6.22 4.31 -9.03
N LEU A 45 -5.19 4.70 -8.30
CA LEU A 45 -5.09 6.05 -7.68
C LEU A 45 -4.93 7.19 -8.69
N GLY A 46 -4.48 6.89 -9.91
CA GLY A 46 -4.17 7.92 -10.93
C GLY A 46 -3.00 8.85 -10.56
N ARG A 47 -2.41 8.70 -9.38
CA ARG A 47 -1.25 9.45 -8.89
C ARG A 47 -0.23 8.51 -8.26
N LYS A 48 1.04 8.91 -8.30
CA LYS A 48 2.11 8.19 -7.61
C LYS A 48 2.21 8.70 -6.17
N ILE A 49 2.20 7.77 -5.22
CA ILE A 49 2.58 8.02 -3.83
C ILE A 49 3.81 7.17 -3.52
N PRO A 50 4.78 7.66 -2.71
CA PRO A 50 5.87 6.83 -2.25
C PRO A 50 5.33 5.67 -1.41
N VAL A 51 5.94 4.50 -1.56
CA VAL A 51 5.61 3.29 -0.83
C VAL A 51 6.85 2.87 -0.04
N ILE A 52 6.67 2.60 1.24
CA ILE A 52 7.68 2.02 2.11
C ILE A 52 7.27 0.58 2.36
N ASP A 53 8.01 -0.35 1.76
CA ASP A 53 7.84 -1.77 2.02
C ASP A 53 8.65 -2.16 3.27
N ILE A 54 8.02 -2.90 4.16
CA ILE A 54 8.67 -3.48 5.33
C ILE A 54 9.38 -4.76 4.89
N ASP A 55 10.71 -4.77 5.02
CA ASP A 55 11.55 -5.92 4.74
C ASP A 55 11.61 -6.80 5.98
N ASP A 56 10.64 -7.71 6.11
CA ASP A 56 10.68 -8.75 7.15
C ASP A 56 11.44 -9.98 6.61
N PRO A 57 12.55 -10.41 7.25
CA PRO A 57 13.31 -11.59 6.85
C PRO A 57 12.57 -12.92 7.08
N GLU A 58 11.52 -12.95 7.92
CA GLU A 58 10.66 -14.14 8.09
C GLU A 58 9.59 -14.25 6.99
N THR A 59 9.36 -13.17 6.25
CA THR A 59 8.42 -13.14 5.13
C THR A 59 9.17 -13.42 3.83
N GLU A 60 8.89 -14.55 3.17
CA GLU A 60 9.36 -14.86 1.81
C GLU A 60 8.68 -13.92 0.79
N ALA A 61 9.08 -12.66 0.81
CA ALA A 61 8.69 -11.72 -0.22
C ALA A 61 9.38 -12.10 -1.52
N GLN A 62 8.60 -12.29 -2.58
CA GLN A 62 9.14 -12.40 -3.94
C GLN A 62 9.79 -11.07 -4.30
N GLY A 63 11.11 -10.99 -4.05
CA GLY A 63 11.94 -9.82 -4.26
C GLY A 63 11.84 -9.34 -5.71
N GLY A 64 11.25 -8.16 -5.88
CA GLY A 64 11.22 -7.46 -7.15
C GLY A 64 11.37 -5.98 -6.88
N THR A 65 12.45 -5.39 -7.39
CA THR A 65 12.68 -3.95 -7.45
C THR A 65 11.44 -3.28 -8.06
N ARG A 66 10.75 -2.42 -7.29
CA ARG A 66 9.59 -1.63 -7.74
C ARG A 66 9.91 -0.15 -7.76
#